data_AF-A0A832VK28-F1
#
_entry.id   AF-A0A832VK28-F1
#
_cell.length_a   1.000
_cell.length_b   1.000
_cell.length_c   1.000
_cell.angle_alpha   90.00
_cell.angle_beta   90.00
_cell.angle_gamma   90.00
#
_symmetry.space_group_name_H-M   'P 1'
#
loop_
_entity.id
_entity.type
_entity.pdbx_description
1 polymer ?
#
loop_
_entity_poly.entity_id
_entity_poly.type
_entity_poly.pdbx_seq_one_letter_code
_entity_poly.pdbx_strand_id
1 'polypeptide(L)'
;MAQSCWCGHSTSDYIHGCAICSVLSRQMTGLTVGDIPRGDEIELMNQILAEGRGLTEEQRFSLLVKRFQENSELPRSFRTRRGPAIRWSEDDVITWQQFLSVYQQYGIHENQVDLPLPGGSTLSVLADGKFAIDNVALPGKLPVVDIGIWLTSTERAGAVNDWKRFLFAMSCSTRELLPEYERDWVEWYRFTSWHGLESPVQDLIHRLSAVDIIHPYMKWMRLIQQDTQPEAQSRNGFIDADPALMQSEGGAASANWEWLIDNGDRVFQHLMEQFITPKLVVMNDRLHLLGLVNGQPAPIPLMVDPQLWRLLISWTLQPPHSVGGTLLKRLFWCWNSPYSDWTLTSAQRKSTLFLRTAVEGLNEFSSLEPVVLNRNSYGLRVAGRSGLHYVIQPTADPRKFNVLAVPEEEFIDDALSMGISVCIDSNSNKNLPPGDIAASYLLALRNDLTSRAAIVTLDHLLSLVQAKRKVIMSKSDKERWWESVKDGYYCHDDEDEEDWEDEEEDDEFEFDPEYEVVDERPDAQALEDVRQIIQEQVVAIDENDEVSVRMRMALRQLFQRLEEQAEEALG
;
A
#
# COMPACT_ATOMS: atom_id res chain seq x y z
N MET A 1 5.07 13.92 25.04
CA MET A 1 4.96 12.61 25.72
C MET A 1 5.56 11.58 24.78
N ALA A 2 6.48 10.72 25.22
CA ALA A 2 6.99 9.66 24.35
C ALA A 2 5.82 8.72 24.00
N GLN A 3 5.44 8.65 22.73
CA GLN A 3 4.43 7.70 22.28
C GLN A 3 5.09 6.32 22.17
N SER A 4 4.53 5.33 22.86
CA SER A 4 4.99 3.95 22.77
C SER A 4 4.59 3.36 21.42
N CYS A 5 5.51 2.64 20.76
CA CYS A 5 5.17 1.84 19.58
C CYS A 5 4.12 0.77 19.92
N TRP A 6 3.48 0.15 18.91
CA TRP A 6 2.52 -0.94 19.13
C TRP A 6 3.08 -2.13 19.92
N CYS A 7 4.39 -2.38 19.84
CA CYS A 7 5.08 -3.41 20.63
C CYS A 7 5.38 -2.99 22.08
N GLY A 8 4.98 -1.78 22.49
CA GLY A 8 5.26 -1.20 23.81
C GLY A 8 6.70 -0.72 24.00
N HIS A 9 7.51 -0.69 22.94
CA HIS A 9 8.87 -0.13 22.98
C HIS A 9 8.80 1.39 22.74
N SER A 10 9.61 2.15 23.48
CA SER A 10 9.64 3.62 23.39
C SER A 10 10.94 4.03 22.70
N THR A 11 10.85 4.39 21.42
CA THR A 11 11.92 5.09 20.68
C THR A 11 11.63 6.59 20.67
N SER A 12 12.67 7.41 20.54
CA SER A 12 12.53 8.87 20.40
C SER A 12 11.93 9.26 19.04
N ASP A 13 11.08 10.28 19.07
CA ASP A 13 10.53 11.14 17.99
C ASP A 13 9.72 10.52 16.83
N TYR A 14 9.78 9.20 16.61
CA TYR A 14 9.05 8.51 15.54
C TYR A 14 8.03 7.51 16.10
N ILE A 15 6.76 7.63 15.67
CA ILE A 15 5.73 6.63 15.95
C ILE A 15 6.09 5.37 15.15
N HIS A 16 6.34 4.25 15.83
CA HIS A 16 6.76 2.96 15.21
C HIS A 16 8.22 2.90 14.72
N GLY A 17 9.14 3.55 15.44
CA GLY A 17 10.55 3.65 15.06
C GLY A 17 11.43 2.45 15.40
N CYS A 18 10.85 1.37 15.92
CA CYS A 18 11.58 0.14 16.22
C CYS A 18 11.44 -0.87 15.07
N ALA A 19 12.45 -1.73 14.92
CA ALA A 19 12.52 -2.76 13.87
C ALA A 19 11.23 -3.56 13.74
N ILE A 20 10.63 -3.94 14.87
CA ILE A 20 9.40 -4.74 14.94
C ILE A 20 8.22 -3.99 14.30
N CYS A 21 7.91 -2.80 14.79
CA CYS A 21 6.73 -2.08 14.31
C CYS A 21 6.94 -1.57 12.89
N SER A 22 8.16 -1.20 12.51
CA SER A 22 8.46 -0.81 11.13
C SER A 22 8.25 -1.99 10.16
N VAL A 23 8.74 -3.19 10.50
CA VAL A 23 8.58 -4.40 9.68
C VAL A 23 7.14 -4.92 9.64
N LEU A 24 6.33 -4.71 10.69
CA LEU A 24 4.93 -5.18 10.72
C LEU A 24 3.91 -4.15 10.21
N SER A 25 4.30 -2.87 10.09
CA SER A 25 3.40 -1.76 9.74
C SER A 25 2.57 -2.03 8.49
N ARG A 26 3.23 -2.44 7.42
CA ARG A 26 2.59 -2.68 6.13
C ARG A 26 1.62 -3.85 6.16
N GLN A 27 1.98 -4.93 6.84
CA GLN A 27 1.16 -6.13 6.95
C GLN A 27 -0.04 -5.94 7.88
N MET A 28 0.04 -4.99 8.84
CA MET A 28 -1.05 -4.71 9.78
C MET A 28 -2.01 -3.63 9.31
N THR A 29 -1.53 -2.69 8.47
CA THR A 29 -2.30 -1.49 8.09
C THR A 29 -2.49 -1.35 6.59
N GLY A 30 -1.72 -2.06 5.77
CA GLY A 30 -1.62 -1.82 4.32
C GLY A 30 -0.81 -0.55 3.96
N LEU A 31 -0.43 0.26 4.96
CA LEU A 31 0.30 1.52 4.78
C LEU A 31 1.81 1.29 4.83
N THR A 32 2.57 2.07 4.07
CA THR A 32 4.02 2.06 4.22
C THR A 32 4.46 2.83 5.46
N VAL A 33 5.68 2.60 5.95
CA VAL A 33 6.25 3.41 7.04
C VAL A 33 6.29 4.89 6.63
N GLY A 34 6.48 5.19 5.34
CA GLY A 34 6.39 6.53 4.77
C GLY A 34 5.00 7.18 4.86
N ASP A 35 3.92 6.42 5.02
CA ASP A 35 2.53 6.91 5.20
C ASP A 35 2.17 7.18 6.67
N ILE A 36 3.00 6.73 7.61
CA ILE A 36 2.86 7.00 9.04
C ILE A 36 3.56 8.34 9.35
N PRO A 37 2.87 9.32 9.96
CA PRO A 37 3.44 10.62 10.25
C PRO A 37 4.35 10.58 11.47
N ARG A 38 5.40 11.40 11.44
CA ARG A 38 6.29 11.61 12.58
C ARG A 38 5.63 12.50 13.65
N GLY A 39 6.21 12.56 14.85
CA GLY A 39 5.67 13.39 15.93
C GLY A 39 5.59 14.88 15.57
N ASP A 40 6.64 15.43 14.98
CA ASP A 40 6.70 16.82 14.50
C ASP A 40 5.68 17.11 13.38
N GLU A 41 5.46 16.13 12.50
CA GLU A 41 4.45 16.21 11.44
C GLU A 41 3.02 16.29 12.00
N ILE A 42 2.73 15.50 13.04
CA ILE A 42 1.45 15.54 13.76
C ILE A 42 1.29 16.87 14.49
N GLU A 43 2.32 17.36 15.18
CA GLU A 43 2.29 18.65 15.87
C GLU A 43 1.98 19.80 14.92
N LEU A 44 2.66 19.84 13.76
CA LEU A 44 2.41 20.83 12.72
C LEU A 44 0.97 20.73 12.18
N MET A 45 0.48 19.52 11.91
CA MET A 45 -0.89 19.34 11.43
C MET A 45 -1.93 19.75 12.48
N ASN A 46 -1.65 19.48 13.76
CA ASN A 46 -2.52 19.91 14.86
C ASN A 46 -2.55 21.42 15.02
N GLN A 47 -1.45 22.12 14.80
CA GLN A 47 -1.45 23.59 14.76
C GLN A 47 -2.34 24.13 13.63
N ILE A 48 -2.31 23.49 12.46
CA ILE A 48 -3.16 23.84 11.31
C ILE A 48 -4.65 23.60 11.64
N LEU A 49 -4.97 22.48 12.28
CA LEU A 49 -6.35 22.09 12.59
C LEU A 49 -6.91 22.67 13.90
N ALA A 50 -6.07 23.34 14.70
CA ALA A 50 -6.40 23.81 16.05
C ALA A 50 -7.66 24.68 16.09
N GLU A 51 -7.77 25.64 15.17
CA GLU A 51 -8.91 26.57 15.06
C GLU A 51 -10.22 25.86 14.74
N GLY A 52 -10.16 24.68 14.10
CA GLY A 52 -11.33 23.89 13.75
C GLY A 52 -11.79 22.91 14.84
N ARG A 53 -11.03 22.71 15.92
CA ARG A 53 -11.38 21.73 16.96
C ARG A 53 -12.65 22.18 17.70
N GLY A 54 -13.62 21.28 17.83
CA GLY A 54 -14.92 21.56 18.45
C GLY A 54 -15.96 22.23 17.54
N LEU A 55 -15.59 22.54 16.28
CA LEU A 55 -16.54 23.00 15.27
C LEU A 55 -17.19 21.83 14.54
N THR A 56 -18.29 22.12 13.84
CA THR A 56 -18.94 21.16 12.92
C THR A 56 -18.01 20.80 11.75
N GLU A 57 -18.20 19.62 11.15
CA GLU A 57 -17.38 19.19 10.01
C GLU A 57 -17.40 20.21 8.86
N GLU A 58 -18.58 20.78 8.59
CA GLU A 58 -18.78 21.82 7.58
C GLU A 58 -17.85 23.02 7.80
N GLN A 59 -17.88 23.58 9.01
CA GLN A 59 -17.04 24.72 9.39
C GLN A 59 -15.55 24.38 9.32
N ARG A 60 -15.18 23.15 9.70
CA ARG A 60 -13.79 22.69 9.65
C ARG A 60 -13.27 22.60 8.23
N PHE A 61 -14.06 22.06 7.31
CA PHE A 61 -13.72 22.04 5.90
C PHE A 61 -13.64 23.45 5.30
N SER A 62 -14.56 24.34 5.66
CA SER A 62 -14.50 25.75 5.23
C SER A 62 -13.24 26.46 5.72
N LEU A 63 -12.77 26.19 6.94
CA LEU A 63 -11.50 26.73 7.44
C LEU A 63 -10.30 26.19 6.66
N LEU A 64 -10.30 24.90 6.31
CA LEU A 64 -9.25 24.28 5.50
C LEU A 64 -9.16 24.95 4.12
N VAL A 65 -10.31 25.12 3.46
CA VAL A 65 -10.45 25.83 2.18
C VAL A 65 -9.91 27.26 2.30
N LYS A 66 -10.37 28.01 3.29
CA LYS A 66 -9.95 29.41 3.50
C LYS A 66 -8.44 29.54 3.69
N ARG A 67 -7.79 28.54 4.28
CA ARG A 67 -6.36 28.58 4.61
C ARG A 67 -5.47 28.21 3.44
N PHE A 68 -5.88 27.26 2.60
CA PHE A 68 -4.99 26.66 1.60
C PHE A 68 -5.46 26.84 0.15
N GLN A 69 -6.71 27.26 -0.08
CA GLN A 69 -7.18 27.41 -1.45
C GLN A 69 -6.73 28.73 -2.05
N GLU A 70 -5.58 28.69 -2.72
CA GLU A 70 -5.13 29.74 -3.62
C GLU A 70 -5.42 29.35 -5.08
N ASN A 71 -6.27 30.13 -5.76
CA ASN A 71 -6.65 29.84 -7.15
C ASN A 71 -5.44 29.74 -8.11
N SER A 72 -4.32 30.41 -7.81
CA SER A 72 -3.08 30.33 -8.59
C SER A 72 -2.39 28.97 -8.48
N GLU A 73 -2.53 28.29 -7.35
CA GLU A 73 -1.92 26.98 -7.10
C GLU A 73 -2.75 25.83 -7.70
N LEU A 74 -4.02 26.06 -7.99
CA LEU A 74 -4.86 25.09 -8.69
C LEU A 74 -4.47 24.97 -10.18
N PRO A 75 -4.58 23.76 -10.77
CA PRO A 75 -4.53 23.60 -12.21
C PRO A 75 -5.56 24.49 -12.92
N ARG A 76 -5.25 24.95 -14.14
CA ARG A 76 -6.09 25.89 -14.89
C ARG A 76 -7.52 25.37 -15.11
N SER A 77 -7.67 24.08 -15.34
CA SER A 77 -8.97 23.40 -15.46
C SER A 77 -9.82 23.52 -14.19
N PHE A 78 -9.20 23.57 -13.01
CA PHE A 78 -9.90 23.58 -11.72
C PHE A 78 -10.30 25.00 -11.30
N ARG A 79 -9.60 26.03 -11.78
CA ARG A 79 -9.85 27.42 -11.35
C ARG A 79 -11.30 27.82 -11.57
N THR A 80 -11.77 28.77 -10.79
CA THR A 80 -13.08 29.37 -11.07
C THR A 80 -12.97 30.16 -12.38
N ARG A 81 -13.91 29.93 -13.30
CA ARG A 81 -13.89 30.60 -14.60
C ARG A 81 -14.02 32.11 -14.44
N ARG A 82 -13.17 32.86 -15.16
CA ARG A 82 -13.30 34.31 -15.30
C ARG A 82 -13.66 34.60 -16.75
N GLY A 83 -14.85 35.17 -17.01
CA GLY A 83 -15.28 35.53 -18.37
C GLY A 83 -16.71 35.10 -18.70
N PRO A 84 -17.07 34.94 -19.99
CA PRO A 84 -18.44 34.67 -20.42
C PRO A 84 -18.96 33.36 -19.83
N ALA A 85 -20.28 33.35 -19.57
CA ALA A 85 -21.00 32.26 -18.92
C ALA A 85 -20.68 30.91 -19.58
N ILE A 86 -20.52 29.88 -18.75
CA ILE A 86 -20.42 28.51 -19.25
C ILE A 86 -21.72 28.18 -19.98
N ARG A 87 -21.61 27.44 -21.08
CA ARG A 87 -22.76 26.88 -21.75
C ARG A 87 -23.42 25.87 -20.80
N TRP A 88 -24.45 26.33 -20.10
CA TRP A 88 -25.22 25.56 -19.14
C TRP A 88 -26.65 26.11 -19.09
N SER A 89 -27.58 25.37 -19.67
CA SER A 89 -28.97 25.80 -19.85
C SER A 89 -29.90 25.25 -18.76
N GLU A 90 -31.10 25.80 -18.68
CA GLU A 90 -32.15 25.26 -17.80
C GLU A 90 -32.56 23.84 -18.22
N ASP A 91 -32.50 23.51 -19.51
CA ASP A 91 -32.78 22.16 -20.03
C ASP A 91 -31.73 21.15 -19.56
N ASP A 92 -30.45 21.56 -19.52
CA ASP A 92 -29.37 20.73 -18.96
C ASP A 92 -29.59 20.48 -17.46
N VAL A 93 -30.02 21.50 -16.72
CA VAL A 93 -30.38 21.39 -15.30
C VAL A 93 -31.55 20.42 -15.10
N ILE A 94 -32.60 20.52 -15.91
CA ILE A 94 -33.77 19.62 -15.84
C ILE A 94 -33.35 18.17 -16.11
N THR A 95 -32.46 17.95 -17.08
CA THR A 95 -31.93 16.61 -17.40
C THR A 95 -31.24 15.99 -16.18
N TRP A 96 -30.40 16.75 -15.49
CA TRP A 96 -29.77 16.29 -14.24
C TRP A 96 -30.76 16.06 -13.10
N GLN A 97 -31.79 16.91 -12.97
CA GLN A 97 -32.83 16.73 -11.94
C GLN A 97 -33.62 15.44 -12.17
N GLN A 98 -33.99 15.16 -13.43
CA GLN A 98 -34.69 13.93 -13.81
C GLN A 98 -33.82 12.72 -13.52
N PHE A 99 -32.56 12.73 -13.97
CA PHE A 99 -31.61 11.66 -13.68
C PHE A 99 -31.48 11.39 -12.18
N LEU A 100 -31.23 12.41 -11.35
CA LEU A 100 -31.08 12.21 -9.90
C LEU A 100 -32.35 11.67 -9.24
N SER A 101 -33.53 12.15 -9.66
CA SER A 101 -34.80 11.67 -9.10
C SER A 101 -35.01 10.17 -9.34
N VAL A 102 -34.63 9.71 -10.52
CA VAL A 102 -34.74 8.33 -10.95
C VAL A 102 -33.65 7.48 -10.29
N TYR A 103 -32.40 7.96 -10.31
CA TYR A 103 -31.24 7.28 -9.73
C TYR A 103 -31.40 7.04 -8.22
N GLN A 104 -31.89 8.04 -7.48
CA GLN A 104 -32.13 7.90 -6.04
C GLN A 104 -33.24 6.90 -5.71
N GLN A 105 -34.19 6.70 -6.62
CA GLN A 105 -35.32 5.80 -6.41
C GLN A 105 -35.03 4.36 -6.84
N TYR A 106 -34.23 4.16 -7.90
CA TYR A 106 -34.06 2.86 -8.55
C TYR A 106 -32.60 2.42 -8.74
N GLY A 107 -31.61 3.27 -8.48
CA GLY A 107 -30.20 2.99 -8.72
C GLY A 107 -29.77 3.13 -10.19
N ILE A 108 -28.69 2.44 -10.56
CA ILE A 108 -28.19 2.38 -11.94
C ILE A 108 -29.20 1.58 -12.80
N HIS A 109 -29.66 2.17 -13.89
CA HIS A 109 -30.50 1.46 -14.87
C HIS A 109 -29.67 0.56 -15.78
N GLU A 110 -30.25 -0.53 -16.26
CA GLU A 110 -29.63 -1.47 -17.22
C GLU A 110 -29.21 -0.81 -18.55
N ASN A 111 -29.67 0.41 -18.84
CA ASN A 111 -29.35 1.15 -20.05
C ASN A 111 -28.32 2.25 -19.78
N GLN A 112 -27.42 2.47 -20.73
CA GLN A 112 -26.52 3.61 -20.75
C GLN A 112 -27.31 4.93 -20.67
N VAL A 113 -26.84 5.85 -19.82
CA VAL A 113 -27.40 7.20 -19.69
C VAL A 113 -26.34 8.24 -20.03
N ASP A 114 -26.65 9.13 -20.95
CA ASP A 114 -25.79 10.23 -21.35
C ASP A 114 -26.26 11.54 -20.71
N LEU A 115 -25.38 12.19 -19.96
CA LEU A 115 -25.66 13.40 -19.18
C LEU A 115 -24.83 14.58 -19.70
N PRO A 116 -25.43 15.76 -19.91
CA PRO A 116 -24.68 16.92 -20.38
C PRO A 116 -23.71 17.42 -19.32
N LEU A 117 -22.54 17.90 -19.72
CA LEU A 117 -21.57 18.58 -18.86
C LEU A 117 -21.41 20.05 -19.26
N PRO A 118 -21.15 20.95 -18.29
CA PRO A 118 -20.93 22.35 -18.60
C PRO A 118 -19.70 22.52 -19.52
N GLY A 119 -19.89 23.19 -20.65
CA GLY A 119 -18.89 23.29 -21.72
C GLY A 119 -19.19 22.44 -22.96
N GLY A 120 -20.20 21.57 -22.90
CA GLY A 120 -20.74 20.84 -24.06
C GLY A 120 -20.27 19.40 -24.22
N SER A 121 -19.49 18.88 -23.26
CA SER A 121 -19.14 17.46 -23.19
C SER A 121 -20.29 16.62 -22.65
N THR A 122 -20.20 15.30 -22.80
CA THR A 122 -21.22 14.34 -22.33
C THR A 122 -20.59 13.31 -21.41
N LEU A 123 -21.16 13.14 -20.21
CA LEU A 123 -20.84 12.06 -19.29
C LEU A 123 -21.76 10.88 -19.56
N SER A 124 -21.20 9.77 -20.02
CA SER A 124 -21.91 8.50 -20.20
C SER A 124 -21.75 7.64 -18.95
N VAL A 125 -22.88 7.28 -18.34
CA VAL A 125 -22.98 6.27 -17.28
C VAL A 125 -23.35 4.95 -17.96
N LEU A 126 -22.41 4.02 -18.01
CA LEU A 126 -22.57 2.73 -18.67
C LEU A 126 -23.37 1.76 -17.78
N ALA A 127 -23.97 0.74 -18.40
CA ALA A 127 -24.81 -0.24 -17.70
C ALA A 127 -24.07 -1.04 -16.62
N ASP A 128 -22.76 -1.20 -16.76
CA ASP A 128 -21.88 -1.86 -15.78
C ASP A 128 -21.40 -0.92 -14.66
N GLY A 129 -21.95 0.31 -14.59
CA GLY A 129 -21.58 1.32 -13.60
C GLY A 129 -20.26 2.03 -13.88
N LYS A 130 -19.62 1.77 -15.04
CA LYS A 130 -18.45 2.53 -15.48
C LYS A 130 -18.87 3.87 -16.08
N PHE A 131 -17.89 4.76 -16.16
CA PHE A 131 -18.09 6.12 -16.67
C PHE A 131 -17.20 6.36 -17.88
N ALA A 132 -17.71 7.15 -18.83
CA ALA A 132 -16.91 7.70 -19.92
C ALA A 132 -17.29 9.18 -20.15
N ILE A 133 -16.34 9.99 -20.62
CA ILE A 133 -16.63 11.35 -21.06
C ILE A 133 -16.20 11.50 -22.52
N ASP A 134 -17.14 11.85 -23.39
CA ASP A 134 -16.92 11.96 -24.83
C ASP A 134 -16.23 10.70 -25.42
N ASN A 135 -16.67 9.51 -24.97
CA ASN A 135 -16.11 8.17 -25.30
C ASN A 135 -14.73 7.84 -24.71
N VAL A 136 -14.14 8.69 -23.87
CA VAL A 136 -12.94 8.36 -23.10
C VAL A 136 -13.34 7.69 -21.78
N ALA A 137 -12.98 6.41 -21.63
CA ALA A 137 -13.29 5.63 -20.42
C ALA A 137 -12.55 6.18 -19.20
N LEU A 138 -13.25 6.28 -18.06
CA LEU A 138 -12.68 6.76 -16.81
C LEU A 138 -12.12 5.60 -15.98
N PRO A 139 -10.94 5.75 -15.35
CA PRO A 139 -10.30 4.71 -14.57
C PRO A 139 -10.91 4.49 -13.17
N GLY A 140 -11.77 5.39 -12.71
CA GLY A 140 -12.31 5.35 -11.34
C GLY A 140 -13.74 5.84 -11.26
N LYS A 141 -14.43 5.41 -10.21
CA LYS A 141 -15.82 5.77 -9.94
C LYS A 141 -15.95 7.25 -9.59
N LEU A 142 -17.01 7.88 -10.10
CA LEU A 142 -17.35 9.26 -9.81
C LEU A 142 -18.47 9.35 -8.75
N PRO A 143 -18.46 10.37 -7.87
CA PRO A 143 -19.54 10.63 -6.94
C PRO A 143 -20.73 11.29 -7.67
N VAL A 144 -21.43 10.50 -8.50
CA VAL A 144 -22.41 11.02 -9.47
C VAL A 144 -23.59 11.75 -8.81
N VAL A 145 -23.96 11.36 -7.58
CA VAL A 145 -25.03 12.03 -6.82
C VAL A 145 -24.60 13.45 -6.45
N ASP A 146 -23.39 13.61 -5.95
CA ASP A 146 -22.89 14.91 -5.51
C ASP A 146 -22.56 15.82 -6.72
N ILE A 147 -22.06 15.24 -7.83
CA ILE A 147 -21.91 15.96 -9.12
C ILE A 147 -23.27 16.47 -9.59
N GLY A 148 -24.30 15.64 -9.55
CA GLY A 148 -25.65 16.05 -9.92
C GLY A 148 -26.19 17.17 -9.02
N ILE A 149 -25.94 17.11 -7.70
CA ILE A 149 -26.33 18.19 -6.78
C ILE A 149 -25.73 19.53 -7.22
N TRP A 150 -24.52 19.58 -7.78
CA TRP A 150 -23.98 20.81 -8.37
C TRP A 150 -24.63 21.19 -9.69
N LEU A 151 -24.74 20.22 -10.60
CA LEU A 151 -25.16 20.47 -11.98
C LEU A 151 -26.66 20.76 -12.12
N THR A 152 -27.45 20.45 -11.09
CA THR A 152 -28.85 20.89 -10.95
C THR A 152 -29.01 22.38 -10.61
N SER A 153 -27.93 23.19 -10.69
CA SER A 153 -27.93 24.61 -10.38
C SER A 153 -27.09 25.40 -11.38
N THR A 154 -27.72 26.36 -12.07
CA THR A 154 -27.04 27.21 -13.06
C THR A 154 -25.91 28.05 -12.46
N GLU A 155 -26.09 28.53 -11.23
CA GLU A 155 -25.09 29.33 -10.51
C GLU A 155 -23.81 28.54 -10.17
N ARG A 156 -23.92 27.22 -9.96
CA ARG A 156 -22.81 26.38 -9.51
C ARG A 156 -21.99 25.77 -10.65
N ALA A 157 -22.53 25.73 -11.87
CA ALA A 157 -21.82 25.25 -13.04
C ALA A 157 -20.51 26.03 -13.31
N GLY A 158 -20.46 27.32 -12.97
CA GLY A 158 -19.27 28.18 -13.13
C GLY A 158 -18.13 27.94 -12.13
N ALA A 159 -18.31 27.06 -11.14
CA ALA A 159 -17.34 26.88 -10.06
C ALA A 159 -16.02 26.25 -10.52
N VAL A 160 -16.07 25.48 -11.61
CA VAL A 160 -14.95 24.81 -12.27
C VAL A 160 -14.82 25.35 -13.70
N ASN A 161 -13.59 25.60 -14.17
CA ASN A 161 -13.35 26.17 -15.49
C ASN A 161 -13.56 25.15 -16.63
N ASP A 162 -13.10 23.92 -16.42
CA ASP A 162 -13.23 22.81 -17.36
C ASP A 162 -13.71 21.55 -16.62
N TRP A 163 -15.00 21.23 -16.77
CA TRP A 163 -15.63 20.10 -16.10
C TRP A 163 -15.11 18.75 -16.58
N LYS A 164 -14.84 18.61 -17.88
CA LYS A 164 -14.31 17.37 -18.44
C LYS A 164 -12.95 17.03 -17.83
N ARG A 165 -12.01 17.99 -17.87
CA ARG A 165 -10.67 17.79 -17.31
C ARG A 165 -10.70 17.63 -15.79
N PHE A 166 -11.61 18.31 -15.09
CA PHE A 166 -11.79 18.15 -13.66
C PHE A 166 -12.33 16.76 -13.28
N LEU A 167 -13.31 16.23 -14.01
CA LEU A 167 -13.84 14.89 -13.78
C LEU A 167 -12.83 13.79 -14.16
N PHE A 168 -12.02 14.00 -15.20
CA PHE A 168 -10.85 13.14 -15.45
C PHE A 168 -9.94 13.08 -14.22
N ALA A 169 -9.52 14.22 -13.68
CA ALA A 169 -8.68 14.25 -12.49
C ALA A 169 -9.32 13.61 -11.27
N MET A 170 -10.63 13.83 -11.07
CA MET A 170 -11.40 13.22 -9.99
C MET A 170 -11.38 11.70 -10.10
N SER A 171 -11.70 11.16 -11.27
CA SER A 171 -11.69 9.70 -11.51
C SER A 171 -10.31 9.07 -11.31
N CYS A 172 -9.23 9.81 -11.60
CA CYS A 172 -7.86 9.35 -11.32
C CYS A 172 -7.51 9.38 -9.82
N SER A 173 -8.17 10.24 -9.04
CA SER A 173 -7.86 10.55 -7.64
C SER A 173 -8.74 9.82 -6.62
N THR A 174 -9.80 9.16 -7.08
CA THR A 174 -10.76 8.44 -6.23
C THR A 174 -10.68 6.94 -6.42
N ARG A 175 -11.04 6.20 -5.38
CA ARG A 175 -11.25 4.75 -5.43
C ARG A 175 -12.66 4.41 -4.99
N GLU A 176 -13.23 3.35 -5.55
CA GLU A 176 -14.48 2.82 -5.04
C GLU A 176 -14.24 2.14 -3.69
N LEU A 177 -15.11 2.42 -2.73
CA LEU A 177 -15.14 1.74 -1.45
C LEU A 177 -16.51 1.05 -1.31
N LEU A 178 -16.49 -0.27 -1.45
CA LEU A 178 -17.64 -1.11 -1.15
C LEU A 178 -17.71 -1.38 0.37
N PRO A 179 -18.92 -1.49 0.97
CA PRO A 179 -19.07 -1.69 2.41
C PRO A 179 -18.35 -2.93 2.98
N GLU A 180 -18.12 -3.97 2.17
CA GLU A 180 -17.37 -5.17 2.56
C GLU A 180 -15.89 -4.89 2.91
N TYR A 181 -15.26 -3.92 2.22
CA TYR A 181 -13.86 -3.57 2.44
C TYR A 181 -13.61 -2.76 3.71
N GLU A 182 -14.64 -2.19 4.34
CA GLU A 182 -14.50 -1.52 5.64
C GLU A 182 -14.02 -2.48 6.76
N ARG A 183 -14.03 -3.79 6.49
CA ARG A 183 -13.60 -4.84 7.42
C ARG A 183 -12.18 -5.33 7.18
N ASP A 184 -11.60 -5.09 5.99
CA ASP A 184 -10.23 -5.49 5.64
C ASP A 184 -9.48 -4.37 4.90
N TRP A 185 -9.05 -3.38 5.68
CA TRP A 185 -8.27 -2.25 5.17
C TRP A 185 -6.90 -2.64 4.62
N VAL A 186 -6.30 -3.71 5.12
CA VAL A 186 -4.98 -4.17 4.66
C VAL A 186 -5.09 -4.64 3.22
N GLU A 187 -6.08 -5.51 2.96
CA GLU A 187 -6.35 -6.00 1.61
C GLU A 187 -6.81 -4.86 0.69
N TRP A 188 -7.68 -3.98 1.16
CA TRP A 188 -8.13 -2.84 0.36
C TRP A 188 -6.98 -1.93 -0.06
N TYR A 189 -6.09 -1.52 0.86
CA TYR A 189 -4.93 -0.70 0.51
C TYR A 189 -3.95 -1.43 -0.41
N ARG A 190 -3.79 -2.76 -0.29
CA ARG A 190 -2.95 -3.55 -1.19
C ARG A 190 -3.41 -3.45 -2.65
N PHE A 191 -4.72 -3.49 -2.90
CA PHE A 191 -5.26 -3.48 -4.26
C PHE A 191 -5.58 -2.08 -4.81
N THR A 192 -5.74 -1.08 -3.95
CA THR A 192 -6.18 0.26 -4.38
C THR A 192 -5.10 1.33 -4.37
N SER A 193 -3.96 1.07 -3.71
CA SER A 193 -2.82 2.00 -3.70
C SER A 193 -2.24 2.20 -5.09
N TRP A 194 -1.84 3.43 -5.39
CA TRP A 194 -1.03 3.72 -6.56
C TRP A 194 0.42 3.46 -6.22
N HIS A 195 1.19 2.95 -7.16
CA HIS A 195 2.63 2.86 -7.03
C HIS A 195 3.23 4.11 -7.68
N GLY A 196 4.53 4.25 -7.48
CA GLY A 196 5.35 5.15 -8.26
C GLY A 196 5.19 4.92 -9.76
N LEU A 197 5.86 5.79 -10.52
CA LEU A 197 6.18 5.50 -11.91
C LEU A 197 6.76 4.05 -11.97
N GLU A 198 6.35 3.26 -12.98
CA GLU A 198 6.31 1.78 -13.00
C GLU A 198 7.35 0.99 -12.18
N SER A 199 6.91 0.12 -11.28
CA SER A 199 7.80 -0.83 -10.57
C SER A 199 8.41 -1.85 -11.54
N PRO A 200 9.71 -2.23 -11.41
CA PRO A 200 10.29 -3.34 -12.17
C PRO A 200 9.88 -4.73 -11.64
N VAL A 201 8.85 -4.83 -10.78
CA VAL A 201 8.40 -6.11 -10.22
C VAL A 201 7.37 -6.74 -11.16
N GLN A 202 7.87 -7.55 -12.10
CA GLN A 202 7.07 -8.33 -13.06
C GLN A 202 6.01 -9.23 -12.38
N ASP A 203 6.25 -9.67 -11.13
CA ASP A 203 5.35 -10.62 -10.46
C ASP A 203 4.02 -10.05 -9.95
N LEU A 204 3.91 -8.72 -9.73
CA LEU A 204 2.65 -8.10 -9.27
C LEU A 204 1.71 -7.74 -10.44
N ILE A 205 2.26 -7.67 -11.66
CA ILE A 205 1.59 -7.15 -12.86
C ILE A 205 0.53 -8.13 -13.39
N HIS A 206 0.61 -9.43 -13.04
CA HIS A 206 -0.32 -10.42 -13.55
C HIS A 206 -1.77 -10.31 -13.03
N ARG A 207 -2.07 -9.44 -12.06
CA ARG A 207 -3.45 -9.25 -11.53
C ARG A 207 -4.00 -7.83 -11.59
N LEU A 208 -3.18 -6.82 -11.87
CA LEU A 208 -3.58 -5.42 -11.93
C LEU A 208 -3.10 -4.85 -13.27
N SER A 209 -3.96 -4.16 -14.02
CA SER A 209 -3.49 -3.51 -15.24
C SER A 209 -2.40 -2.52 -14.87
N ALA A 210 -1.31 -2.44 -15.64
CA ALA A 210 -0.22 -1.49 -15.39
C ALA A 210 -0.75 -0.04 -15.24
N VAL A 211 -1.87 0.27 -15.92
CA VAL A 211 -2.58 1.56 -15.86
C VAL A 211 -3.22 1.83 -14.49
N ASP A 212 -3.65 0.80 -13.76
CA ASP A 212 -4.31 0.96 -12.44
C ASP A 212 -3.37 1.40 -11.33
N ILE A 213 -2.08 1.14 -11.54
CA ILE A 213 -1.00 1.32 -10.58
C ILE A 213 -0.37 2.73 -10.67
N ILE A 214 -0.48 3.43 -11.80
CA ILE A 214 0.19 4.71 -12.04
C ILE A 214 -0.31 5.84 -11.10
N HIS A 215 0.55 6.79 -10.74
CA HIS A 215 0.17 8.00 -10.00
C HIS A 215 -1.05 8.75 -10.63
N PRO A 216 -2.04 9.23 -9.84
CA PRO A 216 -3.22 9.94 -10.34
C PRO A 216 -2.94 11.05 -11.36
N TYR A 217 -1.91 11.86 -11.10
CA TYR A 217 -1.47 12.93 -12.01
C TYR A 217 -1.08 12.45 -13.40
N MET A 218 -0.30 11.38 -13.51
CA MET A 218 0.14 10.87 -14.81
C MET A 218 -1.02 10.26 -15.58
N LYS A 219 -1.93 9.54 -14.89
CA LYS A 219 -3.18 9.08 -15.50
C LYS A 219 -4.02 10.24 -16.01
N TRP A 220 -4.11 11.32 -15.25
CA TRP A 220 -4.87 12.50 -15.64
C TRP A 220 -4.28 13.17 -16.89
N MET A 221 -2.96 13.32 -16.98
CA MET A 221 -2.29 13.84 -18.18
C MET A 221 -2.55 12.94 -19.39
N ARG A 222 -2.48 11.61 -19.20
CA ARG A 222 -2.79 10.63 -20.26
C ARG A 222 -4.23 10.74 -20.76
N LEU A 223 -5.22 10.90 -19.88
CA LEU A 223 -6.61 11.09 -20.29
C LEU A 223 -6.80 12.37 -21.11
N ILE A 224 -6.14 13.48 -20.74
CA ILE A 224 -6.20 14.72 -21.53
C ILE A 224 -5.51 14.54 -22.88
N GLN A 225 -4.40 13.82 -22.93
CA GLN A 225 -3.70 13.53 -24.19
C GLN A 225 -4.54 12.65 -25.12
N GLN A 226 -5.15 11.57 -24.60
CA GLN A 226 -6.06 10.71 -25.37
C GLN A 226 -7.24 11.50 -25.95
N ASP A 227 -7.77 12.45 -25.17
CA ASP A 227 -8.87 13.30 -25.60
C ASP A 227 -8.47 14.30 -26.71
N THR A 228 -7.29 14.92 -26.58
CA THR A 228 -6.87 16.01 -27.47
C THR A 228 -6.08 15.51 -28.69
N GLN A 229 -5.44 14.35 -28.59
CA GLN A 229 -4.55 13.77 -29.59
C GLN A 229 -4.73 12.23 -29.60
N PRO A 230 -5.88 11.70 -30.06
CA PRO A 230 -6.15 10.26 -30.04
C PRO A 230 -5.21 9.46 -30.95
N GLU A 231 -4.65 10.10 -31.99
CA GLU A 231 -3.66 9.49 -32.90
C GLU A 231 -2.22 9.55 -32.39
N ALA A 232 -1.95 10.27 -31.29
CA ALA A 232 -0.62 10.29 -30.70
C ALA A 232 -0.28 8.87 -30.24
N GLN A 233 0.74 8.27 -30.85
CA GLN A 233 1.28 7.00 -30.38
C GLN A 233 1.58 7.13 -28.89
N SER A 234 1.10 6.16 -28.11
CA SER A 234 1.56 5.96 -26.73
C SER A 234 3.08 6.05 -26.76
N ARG A 235 3.65 7.08 -26.15
CA ARG A 235 5.11 7.13 -26.00
C ARG A 235 5.43 5.94 -25.11
N ASN A 236 6.05 4.90 -25.66
CA ASN A 236 6.60 3.83 -24.84
C ASN A 236 7.76 4.45 -24.04
N GLY A 237 7.46 4.97 -22.85
CA GLY A 237 8.43 5.65 -22.01
C GLY A 237 7.87 6.15 -20.67
N PHE A 238 8.73 6.08 -19.65
CA PHE A 238 8.54 6.31 -18.20
C PHE A 238 7.83 7.60 -17.72
N ILE A 239 7.50 8.54 -18.60
CA ILE A 239 6.77 9.78 -18.30
C ILE A 239 5.71 9.95 -19.39
N ASP A 240 4.52 9.41 -19.13
CA ASP A 240 3.35 9.52 -20.03
C ASP A 240 2.85 10.96 -20.20
N ALA A 241 3.33 11.91 -19.39
CA ALA A 241 2.90 13.31 -19.44
C ALA A 241 3.78 14.14 -20.40
N ASP A 242 3.17 14.68 -21.46
CA ASP A 242 3.82 15.71 -22.30
C ASP A 242 4.15 16.95 -21.46
N PRO A 243 5.43 17.37 -21.34
CA PRO A 243 5.82 18.56 -20.58
C PRO A 243 5.06 19.82 -21.03
N ALA A 244 4.73 19.94 -22.33
CA ALA A 244 3.94 21.06 -22.82
C ALA A 244 2.51 21.03 -22.26
N LEU A 245 1.93 19.83 -22.10
CA LEU A 245 0.62 19.63 -21.49
C LEU A 245 0.66 19.97 -19.99
N MET A 246 1.68 19.51 -19.26
CA MET A 246 1.89 19.83 -17.84
C MET A 246 1.95 21.35 -17.61
N GLN A 247 2.75 22.05 -18.43
CA GLN A 247 2.88 23.52 -18.38
C GLN A 247 1.56 24.22 -18.75
N SER A 248 0.80 23.63 -19.68
CA SER A 248 -0.50 24.18 -20.09
C SER A 248 -1.54 24.12 -18.96
N GLU A 249 -1.56 23.04 -18.17
CA GLU A 249 -2.43 22.91 -17.00
C GLU A 249 -1.91 23.73 -15.82
N GLY A 250 -0.60 23.75 -15.59
CA GLY A 250 0.07 24.50 -14.52
C GLY A 250 -0.46 24.18 -13.11
N GLY A 251 -0.23 25.12 -12.19
CA GLY A 251 -0.54 24.92 -10.76
C GLY A 251 0.57 24.18 -10.02
N ALA A 252 0.38 23.98 -8.72
CA ALA A 252 1.38 23.37 -7.84
C ALA A 252 1.70 21.92 -8.22
N ALA A 253 0.71 21.15 -8.68
CA ALA A 253 0.93 19.77 -9.13
C ALA A 253 1.89 19.72 -10.33
N SER A 254 1.60 20.44 -11.41
CA SER A 254 2.49 20.48 -12.59
C SER A 254 3.87 21.00 -12.23
N ALA A 255 3.97 22.10 -11.47
CA ALA A 255 5.26 22.67 -11.08
C ALA A 255 6.12 21.69 -10.26
N ASN A 256 5.51 20.95 -9.32
CA ASN A 256 6.22 19.96 -8.51
C ASN A 256 6.69 18.77 -9.35
N TRP A 257 5.87 18.29 -10.28
CA TRP A 257 6.24 17.19 -11.17
C TRP A 257 7.29 17.60 -12.21
N GLU A 258 7.17 18.78 -12.81
CA GLU A 258 8.19 19.35 -13.71
C GLU A 258 9.54 19.46 -13.00
N TRP A 259 9.55 19.99 -11.76
CA TRP A 259 10.76 20.06 -10.96
C TRP A 259 11.38 18.68 -10.71
N LEU A 260 10.57 17.65 -10.43
CA LEU A 260 11.06 16.29 -10.20
C LEU A 260 11.68 15.68 -11.47
N ILE A 261 11.07 15.93 -12.63
CA ILE A 261 11.57 15.45 -13.93
C ILE A 261 12.90 16.14 -14.27
N ASP A 262 13.00 17.45 -14.03
CA ASP A 262 14.19 18.24 -14.36
C ASP A 262 15.38 18.02 -13.41
N ASN A 263 15.14 17.59 -12.16
CA ASN A 263 16.16 17.51 -11.09
C ASN A 263 16.73 16.10 -10.82
N GLY A 264 16.49 15.13 -11.71
CA GLY A 264 17.41 14.01 -11.95
C GLY A 264 17.02 12.61 -11.46
N ASP A 265 17.77 11.63 -11.98
CA ASP A 265 17.61 10.17 -11.87
C ASP A 265 17.44 9.66 -10.43
N ARG A 266 18.08 10.31 -9.45
CA ARG A 266 17.99 9.88 -8.05
C ARG A 266 16.60 10.11 -7.50
N VAL A 267 16.01 11.30 -7.63
CA VAL A 267 14.67 11.57 -7.08
C VAL A 267 13.61 10.78 -7.86
N PHE A 268 13.85 10.57 -9.15
CA PHE A 268 13.03 9.72 -10.01
C PHE A 268 12.96 8.27 -9.49
N GLN A 269 14.10 7.61 -9.27
CA GLN A 269 14.15 6.25 -8.70
C GLN A 269 13.43 6.16 -7.34
N HIS A 270 13.53 7.19 -6.49
CA HIS A 270 12.85 7.20 -5.20
C HIS A 270 11.32 7.29 -5.31
N LEU A 271 10.79 7.88 -6.38
CA LEU A 271 9.35 7.92 -6.63
C LEU A 271 8.82 6.57 -7.09
N MET A 272 9.60 5.81 -7.87
CA MET A 272 9.25 4.45 -8.33
C MET A 272 8.97 3.49 -7.18
N GLU A 273 9.70 3.65 -6.07
CA GLU A 273 9.62 2.78 -4.89
C GLU A 273 8.48 3.16 -3.92
N GLN A 274 7.77 4.26 -4.17
CA GLN A 274 6.75 4.77 -3.26
C GLN A 274 5.35 4.25 -3.56
N PHE A 275 4.68 3.80 -2.50
CA PHE A 275 3.26 3.50 -2.53
C PHE A 275 2.50 4.74 -2.06
N ILE A 276 1.43 5.06 -2.77
CA ILE A 276 0.60 6.23 -2.51
C ILE A 276 -0.79 5.71 -2.23
N THR A 277 -1.16 5.85 -0.97
CA THR A 277 -2.42 5.31 -0.46
C THR A 277 -3.56 6.27 -0.78
N PRO A 278 -4.68 5.80 -1.37
CA PRO A 278 -5.83 6.63 -1.66
C PRO A 278 -6.39 7.26 -0.39
N LYS A 279 -6.71 8.55 -0.46
CA LYS A 279 -7.34 9.31 0.64
C LYS A 279 -8.73 9.80 0.30
N LEU A 280 -9.12 9.76 -0.98
CA LEU A 280 -10.47 10.09 -1.43
C LEU A 280 -11.13 8.83 -1.98
N VAL A 281 -12.36 8.58 -1.56
CA VAL A 281 -13.14 7.41 -2.00
C VAL A 281 -14.54 7.82 -2.41
N VAL A 282 -15.12 7.03 -3.31
CA VAL A 282 -16.54 7.10 -3.62
C VAL A 282 -17.23 5.92 -2.96
N MET A 283 -18.17 6.23 -2.08
CA MET A 283 -19.00 5.26 -1.38
C MET A 283 -20.44 5.71 -1.51
N ASN A 284 -21.33 4.81 -1.94
CA ASN A 284 -22.74 5.12 -2.21
C ASN A 284 -22.89 6.35 -3.12
N ASP A 285 -22.04 6.43 -4.16
CA ASP A 285 -22.03 7.49 -5.18
C ASP A 285 -21.82 8.90 -4.66
N ARG A 286 -21.21 9.01 -3.46
CA ARG A 286 -20.81 10.27 -2.83
C ARG A 286 -19.33 10.29 -2.49
N LEU A 287 -18.76 11.49 -2.46
CA LEU A 287 -17.35 11.69 -2.19
C LEU A 287 -17.07 11.70 -0.70
N HIS A 288 -16.07 10.92 -0.28
CA HIS A 288 -15.63 10.84 1.10
C HIS A 288 -14.12 11.03 1.19
N LEU A 289 -13.67 11.62 2.29
CA LEU A 289 -12.29 11.64 2.73
C LEU A 289 -12.07 10.48 3.69
N LEU A 290 -11.02 9.69 3.50
CA LEU A 290 -10.60 8.71 4.49
C LEU A 290 -9.91 9.42 5.67
N GLY A 291 -10.34 9.10 6.88
CA GLY A 291 -9.68 9.52 8.10
C GLY A 291 -9.73 8.44 9.18
N LEU A 292 -8.85 8.56 10.17
CA LEU A 292 -8.79 7.62 11.28
C LEU A 292 -9.85 7.99 12.32
N VAL A 293 -10.84 7.13 12.54
CA VAL A 293 -11.92 7.27 13.54
C VAL A 293 -11.79 6.13 14.53
N ASN A 294 -11.63 6.43 15.82
CA ASN A 294 -11.49 5.42 16.88
C ASN A 294 -10.42 4.35 16.58
N GLY A 295 -9.36 4.76 15.90
CA GLY A 295 -8.22 3.91 15.55
C GLY A 295 -8.44 2.95 14.38
N GLN A 296 -9.52 3.12 13.60
CA GLN A 296 -9.73 2.44 12.32
C GLN A 296 -9.94 3.46 11.21
N PRO A 297 -9.54 3.18 9.95
CA PRO A 297 -9.92 4.03 8.83
C PRO A 297 -11.44 4.03 8.67
N ALA A 298 -11.98 5.20 8.33
CA ALA A 298 -13.41 5.35 8.04
C ALA A 298 -13.63 6.44 6.99
N PRO A 299 -14.66 6.29 6.14
CA PRO A 299 -15.06 7.32 5.19
C PRO A 299 -15.79 8.47 5.91
N ILE A 300 -15.32 9.69 5.68
CA ILE A 300 -15.89 10.93 6.23
C ILE A 300 -16.56 11.66 5.07
N PRO A 301 -17.89 11.89 5.12
CA PRO A 301 -18.61 12.50 4.02
C PRO A 301 -18.10 13.92 3.76
N LEU A 302 -17.82 14.23 2.50
CA LEU A 302 -17.45 15.58 2.11
C LEU A 302 -18.70 16.39 1.78
N MET A 303 -18.69 17.66 2.19
CA MET A 303 -19.67 18.60 1.71
C MET A 303 -19.57 18.77 0.19
N VAL A 304 -20.71 19.02 -0.45
CA VAL A 304 -20.81 19.33 -1.87
C VAL A 304 -20.37 20.79 -2.13
N ASP A 305 -19.11 21.08 -1.81
CA ASP A 305 -18.46 22.40 -1.92
C ASP A 305 -17.33 22.36 -2.96
N PRO A 306 -17.46 23.13 -4.07
CA PRO A 306 -16.48 23.08 -5.16
C PRO A 306 -15.12 23.61 -4.73
N GLN A 307 -15.07 24.48 -3.73
CA GLN A 307 -13.82 24.95 -3.20
C GLN A 307 -13.04 23.82 -2.53
N LEU A 308 -13.71 23.05 -1.67
CA LEU A 308 -13.12 21.91 -0.98
C LEU A 308 -12.64 20.81 -1.94
N TRP A 309 -13.49 20.40 -2.88
CA TRP A 309 -13.15 19.29 -3.78
C TRP A 309 -11.96 19.62 -4.67
N ARG A 310 -11.92 20.83 -5.24
CA ARG A 310 -10.78 21.29 -6.05
C ARG A 310 -9.48 21.29 -5.26
N LEU A 311 -9.53 21.69 -4.00
CA LEU A 311 -8.36 21.67 -3.12
C LEU A 311 -7.90 20.22 -2.89
N LEU A 312 -8.77 19.32 -2.46
CA LEU A 312 -8.40 17.94 -2.12
C LEU A 312 -7.95 17.15 -3.35
N ILE A 313 -8.64 17.29 -4.48
CA ILE A 313 -8.21 16.68 -5.75
C ILE A 313 -6.90 17.31 -6.23
N SER A 314 -6.68 18.62 -6.03
CA SER A 314 -5.37 19.19 -6.38
C SER A 314 -4.24 18.62 -5.53
N TRP A 315 -4.51 18.24 -4.26
CA TRP A 315 -3.52 17.65 -3.37
C TRP A 315 -3.20 16.19 -3.72
N THR A 316 -4.18 15.37 -4.12
CA THR A 316 -3.94 14.00 -4.60
C THR A 316 -3.10 13.95 -5.87
N LEU A 317 -3.12 15.02 -6.67
CA LEU A 317 -2.33 15.16 -7.88
C LEU A 317 -0.87 15.57 -7.63
N GLN A 318 -0.53 16.08 -6.44
CA GLN A 318 0.85 16.46 -6.15
C GLN A 318 1.68 15.23 -5.74
N PRO A 319 3.00 15.23 -5.99
CA PRO A 319 3.86 14.12 -5.56
C PRO A 319 3.88 13.99 -4.02
N PRO A 320 4.17 12.81 -3.45
CA PRO A 320 4.04 12.54 -2.01
C PRO A 320 4.82 13.51 -1.09
N HIS A 321 5.99 13.96 -1.55
CA HIS A 321 6.85 14.88 -0.79
C HIS A 321 6.48 16.35 -0.89
N SER A 322 5.51 16.69 -1.74
CA SER A 322 5.01 18.06 -1.85
C SER A 322 4.25 18.47 -0.58
N VAL A 323 4.03 19.77 -0.44
CA VAL A 323 3.19 20.33 0.63
C VAL A 323 1.78 19.73 0.59
N GLY A 324 1.13 19.68 -0.58
CA GLY A 324 -0.23 19.16 -0.72
C GLY A 324 -0.33 17.66 -0.40
N GLY A 325 0.57 16.83 -0.96
CA GLY A 325 0.61 15.39 -0.70
C GLY A 325 0.85 15.08 0.79
N THR A 326 1.78 15.81 1.40
CA THR A 326 2.10 15.67 2.82
C THR A 326 0.93 16.11 3.72
N LEU A 327 0.25 17.20 3.39
CA LEU A 327 -0.94 17.65 4.12
C LEU A 327 -2.06 16.62 4.06
N LEU A 328 -2.33 16.06 2.87
CA LEU A 328 -3.37 15.05 2.68
C LEU A 328 -3.08 13.76 3.47
N LYS A 329 -1.82 13.29 3.43
CA LYS A 329 -1.36 12.17 4.27
C LYS A 329 -1.62 12.44 5.76
N ARG A 330 -1.27 13.62 6.26
CA ARG A 330 -1.44 13.97 7.69
C ARG A 330 -2.89 14.20 8.09
N LEU A 331 -3.72 14.67 7.16
CA LEU A 331 -5.16 14.86 7.36
C LEU A 331 -5.84 13.55 7.76
N PHE A 332 -5.47 12.44 7.12
CA PHE A 332 -5.96 11.10 7.47
C PHE A 332 -5.80 10.78 8.96
N TRP A 333 -4.63 11.05 9.53
CA TRP A 333 -4.32 10.75 10.94
C TRP A 333 -4.92 11.76 11.92
N CYS A 334 -4.87 13.05 11.58
CA CYS A 334 -5.16 14.12 12.52
C CYS A 334 -6.59 14.67 12.41
N TRP A 335 -7.40 14.23 11.44
CA TRP A 335 -8.72 14.84 11.24
C TRP A 335 -9.63 14.66 12.45
N ASN A 336 -9.89 13.45 12.93
CA ASN A 336 -10.87 13.28 14.02
C ASN A 336 -10.31 13.59 15.40
N SER A 337 -9.08 13.16 15.67
CA SER A 337 -8.40 13.39 16.95
C SER A 337 -6.97 13.88 16.71
N PRO A 338 -6.43 14.74 17.59
CA PRO A 338 -5.07 15.26 17.44
C PRO A 338 -3.99 14.19 17.57
N TYR A 339 -4.26 13.11 18.29
CA TYR A 339 -3.31 12.02 18.53
C TYR A 339 -3.99 10.68 18.29
N SER A 340 -4.71 10.56 17.17
CA SER A 340 -5.27 9.28 16.74
C SER A 340 -4.13 8.29 16.50
N ASP A 341 -4.30 7.05 16.94
CA ASP A 341 -3.38 5.95 16.69
C ASP A 341 -4.14 4.78 16.07
N TRP A 342 -3.49 4.03 15.18
CA TRP A 342 -4.09 2.86 14.57
C TRP A 342 -4.23 1.76 15.62
N THR A 343 -5.45 1.27 15.81
CA THR A 343 -5.73 0.25 16.82
C THR A 343 -5.55 -1.13 16.23
N LEU A 344 -4.48 -1.82 16.62
CA LEU A 344 -4.28 -3.22 16.28
C LEU A 344 -5.36 -4.12 16.89
N THR A 345 -5.73 -5.17 16.16
CA THR A 345 -6.58 -6.25 16.68
C THR A 345 -5.89 -6.98 17.84
N SER A 346 -6.67 -7.73 18.64
CA SER A 346 -6.13 -8.50 19.76
C SER A 346 -5.07 -9.52 19.29
N ALA A 347 -5.30 -10.17 18.15
CA ALA A 347 -4.36 -11.12 17.56
C ALA A 347 -3.07 -10.42 17.11
N GLN A 348 -3.17 -9.31 16.36
CA GLN A 348 -2.02 -8.52 15.93
C GLN A 348 -1.19 -8.01 17.12
N ARG A 349 -1.85 -7.56 18.20
CA ARG A 349 -1.16 -7.09 19.40
C ARG A 349 -0.38 -8.22 20.07
N LYS A 350 -1.00 -9.39 20.26
CA LYS A 350 -0.34 -10.55 20.86
C LYS A 350 0.86 -11.01 20.02
N SER A 351 0.69 -11.11 18.70
CA SER A 351 1.78 -11.52 17.80
C SER A 351 2.92 -10.50 17.74
N THR A 352 2.60 -9.20 17.84
CA THR A 352 3.62 -8.14 17.92
C THR A 352 4.47 -8.28 19.18
N LEU A 353 3.84 -8.58 20.32
CA LEU A 353 4.54 -8.81 21.57
C LEU A 353 5.36 -10.11 21.52
N PHE A 354 4.85 -11.16 20.88
CA PHE A 354 5.60 -12.38 20.66
C PHE A 354 6.87 -12.16 19.83
N LEU A 355 6.77 -11.47 18.69
CA LEU A 355 7.94 -11.08 17.89
C LEU A 355 8.93 -10.27 18.72
N ARG A 356 8.44 -9.36 19.56
CA ARG A 356 9.30 -8.59 20.47
C ARG A 356 10.07 -9.47 21.43
N THR A 357 9.39 -10.37 22.13
CA THR A 357 10.03 -11.29 23.06
C THR A 357 11.03 -12.20 22.35
N ALA A 358 10.74 -12.63 21.11
CA ALA A 358 11.67 -13.40 20.30
C ALA A 358 12.93 -12.60 19.96
N VAL A 359 12.79 -11.36 19.48
CA VAL A 359 13.94 -10.47 19.18
C VAL A 359 14.78 -10.20 20.42
N GLU A 360 14.16 -9.81 21.53
CA GLU A 360 14.86 -9.56 22.80
C GLU A 360 15.55 -10.84 23.31
N GLY A 361 14.94 -12.01 23.15
CA GLY A 361 15.50 -13.30 23.55
C GLY A 361 16.73 -13.74 22.74
N LEU A 362 16.93 -13.19 21.54
CA LEU A 362 18.11 -13.46 20.71
C LEU A 362 19.33 -12.61 21.07
N ASN A 363 19.23 -11.65 22.00
CA ASN A 363 20.34 -10.80 22.44
C ASN A 363 21.10 -10.17 21.25
N GLU A 364 22.43 -10.31 21.21
CA GLU A 364 23.32 -9.77 20.17
C GLU A 364 23.03 -10.28 18.74
N PHE A 365 22.29 -11.38 18.61
CA PHE A 365 21.96 -11.98 17.32
C PHE A 365 20.75 -11.33 16.62
N SER A 366 20.10 -10.34 17.26
CA SER A 366 19.09 -9.48 16.64
C SER A 366 19.12 -8.08 17.29
N SER A 367 18.22 -7.17 16.91
CA SER A 367 18.08 -5.86 17.57
C SER A 367 16.68 -5.27 17.37
N LEU A 368 16.25 -4.46 18.34
CA LEU A 368 15.07 -3.60 18.21
C LEU A 368 15.34 -2.33 17.39
N GLU A 369 16.61 -2.02 17.16
CA GLU A 369 17.03 -0.94 16.26
C GLU A 369 16.81 -1.39 14.80
N PRO A 370 16.04 -0.64 14.01
CA PRO A 370 15.75 -1.01 12.63
C PRO A 370 16.99 -0.86 11.75
N VAL A 371 17.19 -1.79 10.82
CA VAL A 371 18.12 -1.62 9.69
C VAL A 371 17.48 -0.63 8.72
N VAL A 372 18.15 0.47 8.41
CA VAL A 372 17.65 1.46 7.47
C VAL A 372 18.05 1.06 6.05
N LEU A 373 17.13 0.42 5.33
CA LEU A 373 17.38 -0.03 3.96
C LEU A 373 17.24 1.15 2.99
N ASN A 374 16.17 1.92 3.13
CA ASN A 374 15.99 3.20 2.44
C ASN A 374 15.15 4.15 3.32
N ARG A 375 14.75 5.32 2.80
CA ARG A 375 13.98 6.31 3.59
C ARG A 375 12.62 5.82 4.08
N ASN A 376 12.04 4.80 3.45
CA ASN A 376 10.68 4.31 3.71
C ASN A 376 10.61 2.80 4.00
N SER A 377 11.74 2.11 4.03
CA SER A 377 11.85 0.68 4.23
C SER A 377 12.87 0.40 5.33
N TYR A 378 12.43 -0.41 6.28
CA TYR A 378 13.21 -0.79 7.44
C TYR A 378 13.19 -2.30 7.57
N GLY A 379 14.31 -2.85 8.00
CA GLY A 379 14.49 -4.28 8.18
C GLY A 379 14.71 -4.69 9.63
N LEU A 380 14.40 -5.94 9.92
CA LEU A 380 14.76 -6.62 11.16
C LEU A 380 15.98 -7.51 10.89
N ARG A 381 17.09 -7.21 11.56
CA ARG A 381 18.33 -8.00 11.42
C ARG A 381 18.26 -9.31 12.21
N VAL A 382 18.89 -10.35 11.67
CA VAL A 382 19.18 -11.57 12.41
C VAL A 382 20.50 -12.20 11.96
N ALA A 383 21.30 -12.67 12.93
CA ALA A 383 22.52 -13.40 12.66
C ALA A 383 22.26 -14.91 12.69
N GLY A 384 22.57 -15.62 11.62
CA GLY A 384 22.46 -17.07 11.52
C GLY A 384 23.56 -17.81 12.28
N ARG A 385 23.38 -19.13 12.45
CA ARG A 385 24.43 -20.01 13.01
C ARG A 385 25.50 -20.36 11.98
N SER A 386 25.18 -20.26 10.70
CA SER A 386 26.15 -20.38 9.60
C SER A 386 27.21 -19.27 9.58
N GLY A 387 26.96 -18.15 10.27
CA GLY A 387 27.77 -16.94 10.22
C GLY A 387 27.30 -15.92 9.16
N LEU A 388 26.25 -16.24 8.39
CA LEU A 388 25.56 -15.26 7.55
C LEU A 388 24.67 -14.34 8.40
N HIS A 389 24.40 -13.15 7.87
CA HIS A 389 23.43 -12.22 8.43
C HIS A 389 22.26 -12.07 7.47
N TYR A 390 21.07 -11.84 8.00
CA TYR A 390 19.86 -11.70 7.22
C TYR A 390 19.09 -10.45 7.64
N VAL A 391 18.41 -9.84 6.67
CA VAL A 391 17.51 -8.72 6.90
C VAL A 391 16.11 -9.12 6.44
N ILE A 392 15.17 -9.17 7.39
CA ILE A 392 13.75 -9.44 7.13
C ILE A 392 13.08 -8.08 6.87
N GLN A 393 12.45 -7.92 5.70
CA GLN A 393 11.77 -6.69 5.31
C GLN A 393 10.31 -6.94 4.90
N PRO A 394 9.44 -5.93 5.04
CA PRO A 394 8.03 -6.10 4.70
C PRO A 394 7.79 -6.27 3.21
N THR A 395 6.69 -6.96 2.86
CA THR A 395 6.17 -7.03 1.49
C THR A 395 4.76 -6.47 1.41
N ALA A 396 4.23 -6.34 0.19
CA ALA A 396 2.83 -5.99 -0.02
C ALA A 396 1.85 -7.08 0.43
N ASP A 397 2.31 -8.33 0.51
CA ASP A 397 1.49 -9.44 0.99
C ASP A 397 1.55 -9.49 2.53
N PRO A 398 0.41 -9.40 3.25
CA PRO A 398 0.39 -9.51 4.70
C PRO A 398 0.92 -10.84 5.23
N ARG A 399 1.01 -11.87 4.37
CA ARG A 399 1.41 -13.23 4.70
C ARG A 399 2.86 -13.55 4.36
N LYS A 400 3.60 -12.64 3.71
CA LYS A 400 5.00 -12.88 3.33
C LYS A 400 5.93 -11.75 3.73
N PHE A 401 7.18 -12.12 3.99
CA PHE A 401 8.29 -11.21 4.21
C PHE A 401 9.39 -11.55 3.21
N ASN A 402 10.13 -10.53 2.77
CA ASN A 402 11.33 -10.75 1.95
C ASN A 402 12.53 -10.85 2.88
N VAL A 403 13.47 -11.74 2.56
CA VAL A 403 14.68 -11.97 3.33
C VAL A 403 15.88 -11.74 2.43
N LEU A 404 16.77 -10.84 2.86
CA LEU A 404 18.03 -10.57 2.18
C LEU A 404 19.17 -11.14 3.02
N ALA A 405 19.91 -12.10 2.47
CA ALA A 405 21.12 -12.64 3.08
C ALA A 405 22.33 -11.77 2.70
N VAL A 406 23.20 -11.52 3.66
CA VAL A 406 24.48 -10.80 3.50
C VAL A 406 25.60 -11.57 4.22
N PRO A 407 26.85 -11.42 3.78
CA PRO A 407 27.91 -12.33 4.23
C PRO A 407 28.35 -12.13 5.68
N GLU A 408 28.28 -10.89 6.19
CA GLU A 408 28.72 -10.46 7.53
C GLU A 408 27.95 -9.20 7.97
N GLU A 409 28.02 -8.87 9.27
CA GLU A 409 27.33 -7.72 9.87
C GLU A 409 27.68 -6.38 9.20
N GLU A 410 28.93 -6.21 8.76
CA GLU A 410 29.42 -4.98 8.13
C GLU A 410 28.74 -4.63 6.80
N PHE A 411 27.96 -5.55 6.24
CA PHE A 411 27.26 -5.41 4.96
C PHE A 411 25.73 -5.30 5.11
N ILE A 412 25.20 -5.26 6.35
CA ILE A 412 23.77 -5.16 6.61
C ILE A 412 23.16 -3.88 6.01
N ASP A 413 23.88 -2.76 6.07
CA ASP A 413 23.41 -1.49 5.52
C ASP A 413 23.39 -1.49 3.98
N ASP A 414 24.17 -2.37 3.36
CA ASP A 414 24.27 -2.51 1.90
C ASP A 414 23.34 -3.62 1.34
N ALA A 415 22.50 -4.23 2.20
CA ALA A 415 21.70 -5.42 1.89
C ALA A 415 20.80 -5.27 0.66
N LEU A 416 20.27 -4.08 0.35
CA LEU A 416 19.46 -3.86 -0.87
C LEU A 416 20.28 -4.04 -2.15
N SER A 417 21.56 -3.70 -2.13
CA SER A 417 22.41 -3.71 -3.34
C SER A 417 23.09 -5.05 -3.55
N MET A 418 23.52 -5.69 -2.46
CA MET A 418 24.33 -6.90 -2.50
C MET A 418 23.63 -8.15 -1.95
N GLY A 419 22.48 -8.00 -1.30
CA GLY A 419 21.80 -9.11 -0.67
C GLY A 419 21.31 -10.15 -1.67
N ILE A 420 21.38 -11.42 -1.27
CA ILE A 420 20.75 -12.53 -2.00
C ILE A 420 19.35 -12.75 -1.42
N SER A 421 18.33 -12.76 -2.27
CA SER A 421 16.94 -12.98 -1.82
C SER A 421 16.69 -14.46 -1.51
N VAL A 422 16.30 -14.74 -0.26
CA VAL A 422 15.97 -16.07 0.23
C VAL A 422 14.45 -16.20 0.33
N CYS A 423 13.85 -17.04 -0.52
CA CYS A 423 12.42 -17.30 -0.49
C CYS A 423 12.07 -18.34 0.59
N ILE A 424 11.38 -17.89 1.63
CA ILE A 424 10.82 -18.77 2.66
C ILE A 424 9.33 -18.90 2.37
N ASP A 425 8.90 -20.09 1.93
CA ASP A 425 7.48 -20.43 1.83
C ASP A 425 7.02 -21.04 3.14
N SER A 426 6.15 -20.32 3.85
CA SER A 426 5.53 -20.88 5.04
C SER A 426 4.40 -21.81 4.59
N ASN A 427 4.58 -23.13 4.71
CA ASN A 427 3.49 -24.10 4.57
C ASN A 427 2.40 -23.94 5.66
N SER A 428 2.58 -23.01 6.61
CA SER A 428 1.65 -22.74 7.69
C SER A 428 0.37 -22.02 7.23
N ASN A 429 -0.72 -22.35 7.92
CA ASN A 429 -2.08 -21.84 7.73
C ASN A 429 -2.13 -20.35 7.36
N LYS A 430 -2.92 -20.03 6.31
CA LYS A 430 -3.11 -18.67 5.74
C LYS A 430 -3.66 -17.60 6.72
N ASN A 431 -3.91 -17.97 7.97
CA ASN A 431 -4.57 -17.18 9.00
C ASN A 431 -3.66 -16.76 10.16
N LEU A 432 -2.34 -16.98 10.07
CA LEU A 432 -1.43 -16.52 11.12
C LEU A 432 -1.30 -14.99 11.12
N PRO A 433 -1.29 -14.34 12.30
CA PRO A 433 -0.99 -12.92 12.40
C PRO A 433 0.42 -12.59 11.89
N PRO A 434 0.65 -11.41 11.28
CA PRO A 434 1.94 -11.06 10.70
C PRO A 434 3.14 -11.13 11.66
N GLY A 435 2.91 -10.85 12.95
CA GLY A 435 3.96 -10.96 13.97
C GLY A 435 4.45 -12.38 14.20
N ASP A 436 3.57 -13.37 14.11
CA ASP A 436 3.92 -14.78 14.30
C ASP A 436 4.67 -15.30 13.08
N ILE A 437 4.26 -14.88 11.88
CA ILE A 437 4.97 -15.17 10.63
C ILE A 437 6.39 -14.59 10.68
N ALA A 438 6.55 -13.29 11.00
CA ALA A 438 7.85 -12.67 11.12
C ALA A 438 8.74 -13.34 12.20
N ALA A 439 8.15 -13.76 13.32
CA ALA A 439 8.87 -14.49 14.37
C ALA A 439 9.32 -15.87 13.89
N SER A 440 8.52 -16.56 13.09
CA SER A 440 8.90 -17.84 12.49
C SER A 440 10.10 -17.69 11.55
N TYR A 441 10.12 -16.63 10.72
CA TYR A 441 11.26 -16.30 9.84
C TYR A 441 12.51 -16.00 10.67
N LEU A 442 12.37 -15.17 11.71
CA LEU A 442 13.45 -14.82 12.62
C LEU A 442 14.10 -16.05 13.25
N LEU A 443 13.30 -16.95 13.80
CA LEU A 443 13.79 -18.16 14.47
C LEU A 443 14.38 -19.17 13.48
N ALA A 444 13.75 -19.34 12.31
CA ALA A 444 14.23 -20.21 11.26
C ALA A 444 15.60 -19.75 10.74
N LEU A 445 15.77 -18.46 10.46
CA LEU A 445 17.04 -17.88 9.99
C LEU A 445 18.12 -17.89 11.08
N ARG A 446 17.74 -17.69 12.34
CA ARG A 446 18.69 -17.84 13.45
C ARG A 446 19.28 -19.25 13.49
N ASN A 447 18.47 -20.27 13.24
CA ASN A 447 18.90 -21.67 13.18
C ASN A 447 19.04 -22.18 11.74
N ASP A 448 19.55 -21.33 10.84
CA ASP A 448 19.72 -21.58 9.40
C ASP A 448 20.35 -22.94 9.04
N LEU A 449 21.33 -23.41 9.81
CA LEU A 449 21.95 -24.73 9.60
C LEU A 449 20.98 -25.91 9.76
N THR A 450 19.94 -25.77 10.59
CA THR A 450 18.90 -26.79 10.77
C THR A 450 17.73 -26.53 9.83
N SER A 451 17.28 -25.28 9.72
CA SER A 451 16.10 -24.92 8.93
C SER A 451 16.32 -25.04 7.43
N ARG A 452 17.57 -25.05 6.94
CA ARG A 452 17.89 -25.35 5.54
C ARG A 452 17.27 -26.66 5.03
N ALA A 453 17.09 -27.67 5.89
CA ALA A 453 16.42 -28.91 5.51
C ALA A 453 14.95 -28.71 5.08
N ALA A 454 14.32 -27.61 5.49
CA ALA A 454 12.93 -27.27 5.18
C ALA A 454 12.80 -26.04 4.25
N ILE A 455 13.88 -25.33 3.95
CA ILE A 455 13.88 -24.10 3.14
C ILE A 455 14.87 -24.29 1.99
N VAL A 456 14.35 -24.60 0.80
CA VAL A 456 15.14 -24.98 -0.39
C VAL A 456 16.12 -23.88 -0.79
N THR A 457 15.68 -22.62 -0.86
CA THR A 457 16.53 -21.48 -1.22
C THR A 457 17.66 -21.25 -0.22
N LEU A 458 17.40 -21.47 1.07
CA LEU A 458 18.41 -21.37 2.12
C LEU A 458 19.42 -22.52 2.03
N ASP A 459 18.97 -23.74 1.72
CA ASP A 459 19.84 -24.89 1.48
C ASP A 459 20.80 -24.64 0.32
N HIS A 460 20.26 -24.15 -0.80
CA HIS A 460 21.04 -23.81 -1.98
C HIS A 460 22.12 -22.75 -1.65
N LEU A 461 21.72 -21.65 -1.00
CA LEU A 461 22.63 -20.58 -0.59
C LEU A 461 23.75 -21.11 0.32
N LEU A 462 23.41 -21.87 1.37
CA LEU A 462 24.41 -22.37 2.31
C LEU A 462 25.34 -23.40 1.67
N SER A 463 24.87 -24.20 0.71
CA SER A 463 25.70 -25.10 -0.08
C SER A 463 26.74 -24.35 -0.91
N LEU A 464 26.34 -23.26 -1.58
CA LEU A 464 27.26 -22.41 -2.34
C LEU A 464 28.31 -21.74 -1.43
N VAL A 465 27.88 -21.21 -0.28
CA VAL A 465 28.78 -20.61 0.71
C VAL A 465 29.80 -21.62 1.24
N GLN A 466 29.37 -22.87 1.47
CA GLN A 466 30.27 -23.95 1.91
C GLN A 466 31.26 -24.36 0.80
N ALA A 467 30.80 -24.47 -0.44
CA ALA A 467 31.63 -24.81 -1.59
C ALA A 467 32.72 -23.76 -1.87
N LYS A 468 32.39 -22.47 -1.70
CA LYS A 468 33.30 -21.34 -1.97
C LYS A 468 34.09 -20.88 -0.74
N ARG A 469 34.33 -21.77 0.23
CA ARG A 469 34.98 -21.58 1.54
C ARG A 469 35.79 -20.27 1.74
N LYS A 470 35.43 -19.51 2.78
CA LYS A 470 36.15 -18.29 3.22
C LYS A 470 37.63 -18.58 3.55
N VAL A 471 38.56 -17.92 2.86
CA VAL A 471 39.93 -17.65 3.37
C VAL A 471 39.85 -16.34 4.18
N ILE A 472 40.81 -16.07 5.08
CA ILE A 472 40.91 -14.74 5.70
C ILE A 472 41.05 -13.71 4.57
N MET A 473 40.03 -12.88 4.41
CA MET A 473 39.84 -12.00 3.25
C MET A 473 39.78 -10.55 3.70
N SER A 474 40.40 -9.65 2.92
CA SER A 474 40.16 -8.22 3.07
C SER A 474 38.72 -7.89 2.67
N LYS A 475 38.18 -6.72 3.05
CA LYS A 475 36.79 -6.34 2.74
C LYS A 475 36.48 -6.42 1.23
N SER A 476 37.39 -5.95 0.37
CA SER A 476 37.21 -6.01 -1.09
C SER A 476 37.34 -7.41 -1.68
N ASP A 477 37.98 -8.34 -0.97
CA ASP A 477 37.99 -9.75 -1.34
C ASP A 477 36.67 -10.43 -0.92
N LYS A 478 36.10 -10.04 0.24
CA LYS A 478 34.78 -10.52 0.68
C LYS A 478 33.66 -10.09 -0.28
N GLU A 479 33.69 -8.86 -0.78
CA GLU A 479 32.73 -8.36 -1.78
C GLU A 479 32.80 -9.18 -3.08
N ARG A 480 34.02 -9.38 -3.62
CA ARG A 480 34.21 -10.21 -4.82
C ARG A 480 33.82 -11.67 -4.62
N TRP A 481 34.08 -12.20 -3.43
CA TRP A 481 33.64 -13.54 -3.06
C TRP A 481 32.11 -13.64 -3.02
N TRP A 482 31.46 -12.66 -2.39
CA TRP A 482 30.00 -12.62 -2.29
C TRP A 482 29.34 -12.46 -3.65
N GLU A 483 29.90 -11.65 -4.55
CA GLU A 483 29.41 -11.54 -5.92
C GLU A 483 29.51 -12.88 -6.65
N SER A 484 30.59 -13.64 -6.45
CA SER A 484 30.67 -15.00 -7.00
C SER A 484 29.60 -15.93 -6.41
N VAL A 485 29.29 -15.84 -5.12
CA VAL A 485 28.19 -16.61 -4.51
C VAL A 485 26.85 -16.21 -5.13
N LYS A 486 26.63 -14.90 -5.32
CA LYS A 486 25.44 -14.33 -5.94
C LYS A 486 25.26 -14.81 -7.38
N ASP A 487 26.31 -14.75 -8.20
CA ASP A 487 26.29 -15.30 -9.57
C ASP A 487 25.90 -16.78 -9.55
N GLY A 488 26.54 -17.58 -8.68
CA GLY A 488 26.24 -19.01 -8.58
C GLY A 488 24.83 -19.33 -8.08
N TYR A 489 24.18 -18.40 -7.36
CA TYR A 489 22.82 -18.55 -6.84
C TYR A 489 21.76 -18.27 -7.89
N TYR A 490 22.01 -17.34 -8.82
CA TYR A 490 21.06 -16.95 -9.86
C TYR A 490 21.33 -17.61 -11.23
N CYS A 491 22.56 -18.06 -11.51
CA CYS A 491 22.91 -18.67 -12.81
C CYS A 491 22.39 -20.11 -13.02
N HIS A 492 21.73 -20.72 -12.04
CA HIS A 492 21.13 -22.05 -12.23
C HIS A 492 19.70 -22.02 -12.79
N ASP A 493 19.09 -20.85 -12.97
CA ASP A 493 17.75 -20.73 -13.55
C ASP A 493 17.75 -20.66 -15.09
N ASP A 494 18.90 -20.49 -15.75
CA ASP A 494 19.00 -20.35 -17.22
C ASP A 494 19.31 -21.69 -17.96
N GLU A 495 19.54 -22.80 -17.25
CA GLU A 495 19.91 -24.08 -17.88
C GLU A 495 18.75 -25.10 -18.02
N ASP A 496 17.54 -24.75 -17.55
CA ASP A 496 16.31 -25.55 -17.71
C ASP A 496 15.32 -24.92 -18.73
N GLU A 497 15.80 -24.16 -19.72
CA GLU A 497 15.07 -24.01 -20.99
C GLU A 497 15.17 -25.33 -21.77
N GLU A 498 14.42 -26.34 -21.31
CA GLU A 498 14.08 -27.47 -22.18
C GLU A 498 13.31 -26.90 -23.38
N ASP A 499 13.91 -27.07 -24.56
CA ASP A 499 13.34 -26.85 -25.89
C ASP A 499 11.85 -27.24 -25.93
N TRP A 500 10.95 -26.28 -25.75
CA TRP A 500 9.58 -26.41 -26.20
C TRP A 500 9.60 -26.15 -27.72
N GLU A 501 9.89 -27.21 -28.47
CA GLU A 501 9.59 -27.25 -29.90
C GLU A 501 8.11 -26.88 -30.10
N ASP A 502 7.88 -25.90 -30.97
CA ASP A 502 6.56 -25.40 -31.38
C ASP A 502 5.66 -26.57 -31.85
N GLU A 503 4.74 -27.04 -30.99
CA GLU A 503 3.57 -27.81 -31.41
C GLU A 503 2.33 -26.92 -31.31
N GLU A 504 1.94 -26.37 -32.47
CA GLU A 504 0.63 -25.81 -32.74
C GLU A 504 -0.45 -26.90 -32.51
N GLU A 505 -1.19 -26.87 -31.42
CA GLU A 505 -2.50 -27.52 -31.35
C GLU A 505 -3.54 -26.58 -30.73
N ASP A 506 -4.43 -26.10 -31.61
CA ASP A 506 -5.75 -25.55 -31.32
C ASP A 506 -6.54 -26.55 -30.46
N ASP A 507 -7.01 -26.17 -29.27
CA ASP A 507 -8.15 -26.84 -28.64
C ASP A 507 -8.97 -25.86 -27.78
N GLU A 508 -10.26 -25.77 -28.13
CA GLU A 508 -11.32 -25.02 -27.46
C GLU A 508 -11.47 -25.47 -25.99
N PHE A 509 -11.25 -24.55 -25.03
CA PHE A 509 -11.61 -24.79 -23.63
C PHE A 509 -13.12 -24.50 -23.41
N GLU A 510 -13.93 -25.55 -23.36
CA GLU A 510 -15.28 -25.53 -22.77
C GLU A 510 -15.18 -25.32 -21.24
N PHE A 511 -15.95 -24.37 -20.73
CA PHE A 511 -16.03 -24.01 -19.32
C PHE A 511 -17.04 -24.90 -18.58
N ASP A 512 -16.59 -25.68 -17.59
CA ASP A 512 -17.46 -26.48 -16.70
C ASP A 512 -17.73 -25.71 -15.38
N PRO A 513 -18.98 -25.34 -15.04
CA PRO A 513 -19.29 -24.57 -13.86
C PRO A 513 -19.87 -25.45 -12.74
N GLU A 514 -19.04 -26.07 -11.91
CA GLU A 514 -19.50 -26.56 -10.60
C GLU A 514 -18.32 -26.79 -9.63
N TYR A 515 -18.07 -25.82 -8.75
CA TYR A 515 -17.24 -26.03 -7.56
C TYR A 515 -18.14 -26.11 -6.33
N GLU A 516 -18.30 -27.33 -5.80
CA GLU A 516 -18.87 -27.58 -4.48
C GLU A 516 -17.94 -27.05 -3.37
N VAL A 517 -18.51 -26.33 -2.42
CA VAL A 517 -17.83 -25.83 -1.22
C VAL A 517 -17.64 -26.97 -0.23
N VAL A 518 -16.40 -27.41 -0.04
CA VAL A 518 -16.03 -28.38 1.01
C VAL A 518 -15.78 -27.64 2.32
N ASP A 519 -16.59 -27.96 3.33
CA ASP A 519 -16.52 -27.44 4.69
C ASP A 519 -15.37 -28.12 5.45
N GLU A 520 -14.16 -27.55 5.38
CA GLU A 520 -12.98 -28.10 6.06
C GLU A 520 -12.98 -27.75 7.56
N ARG A 521 -13.42 -28.70 8.38
CA ARG A 521 -13.10 -28.72 9.82
C ARG A 521 -11.63 -29.11 10.03
N PRO A 522 -10.94 -28.59 11.06
CA PRO A 522 -9.53 -28.90 11.31
C PRO A 522 -9.35 -30.39 11.62
N ASP A 523 -8.50 -31.04 10.82
CA ASP A 523 -8.19 -32.46 10.93
C ASP A 523 -7.43 -32.74 12.24
N ALA A 524 -7.96 -33.65 13.07
CA ALA A 524 -7.38 -34.05 14.35
C ALA A 524 -5.97 -34.65 14.18
N GLN A 525 -5.66 -35.14 12.98
CA GLN A 525 -4.35 -35.67 12.63
C GLN A 525 -3.27 -34.57 12.56
N ALA A 526 -3.61 -33.40 12.01
CA ALA A 526 -2.68 -32.28 11.88
C ALA A 526 -2.29 -31.66 13.24
N LEU A 527 -3.18 -31.72 14.23
CA LEU A 527 -2.90 -31.32 15.61
C LEU A 527 -1.92 -32.29 16.30
N GLU A 528 -2.01 -33.59 16.02
CA GLU A 528 -1.09 -34.59 16.59
C GLU A 528 0.31 -34.50 15.93
N ASP A 529 0.39 -34.16 14.65
CA ASP A 529 1.67 -33.95 13.94
C ASP A 529 2.40 -32.70 14.47
N VAL A 530 1.69 -31.59 14.70
CA VAL A 530 2.24 -30.39 15.33
C VAL A 530 2.70 -30.67 16.77
N ARG A 531 1.93 -31.48 17.51
CA ARG A 531 2.28 -31.92 18.87
C ARG A 531 3.58 -32.73 18.88
N GLN A 532 3.77 -33.62 17.92
CA GLN A 532 4.97 -34.43 17.79
C GLN A 532 6.20 -33.58 17.45
N ILE A 533 6.08 -32.67 16.47
CA ILE A 533 7.18 -31.77 16.06
C ILE A 533 7.65 -30.89 17.23
N ILE A 534 6.73 -30.34 18.01
CA ILE A 534 7.12 -29.48 19.13
C ILE A 534 7.66 -30.32 20.31
N GLN A 535 7.16 -31.54 20.55
CA GLN A 535 7.76 -32.44 21.55
C GLN A 535 9.20 -32.83 21.19
N GLU A 536 9.47 -33.11 19.92
CA GLU A 536 10.83 -33.39 19.42
C GLU A 536 11.74 -32.17 19.58
N GLN A 537 11.25 -30.96 19.28
CA GLN A 537 11.97 -29.70 19.48
C GLN A 537 12.22 -29.38 20.97
N VAL A 538 11.30 -29.75 21.88
CA VAL A 538 11.44 -29.53 23.33
C VAL A 538 12.43 -30.49 24.00
N VAL A 539 12.53 -31.72 23.50
CA VAL A 539 13.48 -32.74 23.97
C VAL A 539 14.90 -32.44 23.50
N ALA A 540 15.08 -31.79 22.35
CA ALA A 540 16.39 -31.40 21.80
C ALA A 540 17.08 -30.21 22.50
N ILE A 541 16.46 -29.62 23.53
CA ILE A 541 16.97 -28.46 24.27
C ILE A 541 17.93 -28.92 25.40
N ASP A 542 19.17 -28.43 25.39
CA ASP A 542 20.22 -28.76 26.38
C ASP A 542 19.83 -28.33 27.81
N GLU A 543 20.07 -29.19 28.80
CA GLU A 543 19.61 -29.02 30.19
C GLU A 543 20.43 -28.02 31.01
N ASN A 544 21.59 -27.59 30.50
CA ASN A 544 22.53 -26.73 31.23
C ASN A 544 22.44 -25.23 30.91
N ASP A 545 21.51 -24.80 30.06
CA ASP A 545 21.33 -23.38 29.68
C ASP A 545 20.06 -22.78 30.31
N GLU A 546 20.23 -21.74 31.12
CA GLU A 546 19.16 -21.07 31.86
C GLU A 546 18.12 -20.42 30.94
N VAL A 547 18.53 -20.00 29.74
CA VAL A 547 17.65 -19.44 28.69
C VAL A 547 16.78 -20.53 28.07
N SER A 548 17.41 -21.67 27.79
CA SER A 548 16.78 -22.89 27.29
C SER A 548 15.73 -23.46 28.25
N VAL A 549 15.97 -23.39 29.57
CA VAL A 549 14.98 -23.77 30.60
C VAL A 549 13.76 -22.83 30.61
N ARG A 550 13.97 -21.50 30.48
CA ARG A 550 12.86 -20.52 30.42
C ARG A 550 12.00 -20.70 29.17
N MET A 551 12.64 -20.98 28.02
CA MET A 551 11.95 -21.25 26.76
C MET A 551 11.10 -22.52 26.83
N ARG A 552 11.62 -23.59 27.47
CA ARG A 552 10.88 -24.83 27.75
C ARG A 552 9.66 -24.59 28.66
N MET A 553 9.78 -23.74 29.68
CA MET A 553 8.64 -23.39 30.54
C MET A 553 7.56 -22.58 29.81
N ALA A 554 7.96 -21.64 28.95
CA ALA A 554 7.05 -20.84 28.15
C ALA A 554 6.27 -21.71 27.13
N LEU A 555 6.95 -22.65 26.47
CA LEU A 555 6.33 -23.60 25.55
C LEU A 555 5.35 -24.55 26.26
N ARG A 556 5.67 -25.04 27.47
CA ARG A 556 4.75 -25.85 28.28
C ARG A 556 3.49 -25.08 28.69
N GLN A 557 3.62 -23.81 29.07
CA GLN A 557 2.47 -22.95 29.38
C GLN A 557 1.61 -22.61 28.15
N LEU A 558 2.19 -22.66 26.95
CA LEU A 558 1.47 -22.48 25.69
C LEU A 558 0.64 -23.73 25.35
N PHE A 559 1.23 -24.92 25.55
CA PHE A 559 0.52 -26.20 25.40
C PHE A 559 -0.69 -26.33 26.32
N GLN A 560 -0.52 -26.02 27.60
CA GLN A 560 -1.62 -26.12 28.56
C GLN A 560 -2.80 -25.21 28.19
N ARG A 561 -2.52 -24.03 27.63
CA ARG A 561 -3.55 -23.10 27.15
C ARG A 561 -4.21 -23.55 25.84
N LEU A 562 -3.48 -24.24 24.97
CA LEU A 562 -4.03 -24.80 23.73
C LEU A 562 -4.90 -26.03 24.02
N GLU A 563 -4.53 -26.85 25.01
CA GLU A 563 -5.35 -27.97 25.49
C GLU A 563 -6.65 -27.46 26.14
N GLU A 564 -6.58 -26.44 26.98
CA GLU A 564 -7.77 -25.77 27.56
C GLU A 564 -8.70 -25.20 26.47
N GLN A 565 -8.15 -24.59 25.41
CA GLN A 565 -8.92 -24.07 24.28
C GLN A 565 -9.51 -25.15 23.37
N ALA A 566 -8.84 -26.29 23.22
CA ALA A 566 -9.34 -27.43 22.47
C ALA A 566 -10.46 -28.17 23.22
N GLU A 567 -10.37 -28.28 24.55
CA GLU A 567 -11.43 -28.81 25.41
C GLU A 567 -12.66 -27.89 25.43
N GLU A 568 -12.47 -26.55 25.44
CA GLU A 568 -13.57 -25.58 25.31
C GLU A 568 -14.24 -25.58 23.92
N ALA A 569 -13.55 -26.05 22.88
CA ALA A 569 -14.10 -26.14 21.52
C ALA A 569 -14.83 -27.47 21.24
N LEU A 570 -14.66 -28.48 22.12
CA LEU A 570 -15.26 -29.82 22.00
C LEU A 570 -16.38 -30.09 23.02
N GLY A 571 -16.60 -29.19 23.98
CA GLY A 571 -17.76 -29.18 24.90
C GLY A 571 -18.80 -28.14 24.51
#